data_AF-H5YD67-F1
#
_entry.id   AF-H5YD67-F1
#
_cell.length_a   1.000
_cell.length_b   1.000
_cell.length_c   1.000
_cell.angle_alpha   90.00
_cell.angle_beta   90.00
_cell.angle_gamma   90.00
#
_symmetry.space_group_name_H-M   'P 1'
#
loop_
_entity.id
_entity.type
_entity.pdbx_description
1 polymer ?
#
loop_
_entity_poly.entity_id
_entity_poly.type
_entity_poly.pdbx_seq_one_letter_code
_entity_poly.pdbx_strand_id
1 'polypeptide(L)'
;MTVMPLLLQLKDAASESVAAGLLGLPPTVLPSLAERGLIRRLDGPVCGLVAGFVAYSKSSIDDLMEKVWSAARPAGDNCRSIAVAARAIGTGETPWAAIVSAIVAGDAGVFDKGTKRRNIRVSLAVEDINAFVAGVACHLHEDPSASTPPEWIAQSTAAEILHVNVAFLSRLAGSRPDLLAQRGPGYTPYASIEVHALAGVYMFVAEIARRSGMHARRVPTWLRSNGVHPEIALQANRDFGYLRLAVEPLLDKLLDDTAAKNASLAETPETVRTRFLAAVAAGAGPKATAEAMRLPYRKAKLWVEVWRKTGAVAERKHGYRSKLDAQEDFLRELFARRPTIKLAEVHEALTSRGAKTSKTSVWNALERFGIALAERDGRQAASRCHLNQKGKAGATT
;
A
#
# COMPACT_ATOMS: atom_id res chain seq x y z
N MET A 1 -59.13 -7.63 -17.27
CA MET A 1 -57.78 -7.02 -17.17
C MET A 1 -57.60 -6.08 -18.35
N THR A 2 -57.49 -4.78 -18.11
CA THR A 2 -57.18 -3.77 -19.13
C THR A 2 -55.76 -4.00 -19.65
N VAL A 3 -55.55 -4.01 -20.96
CA VAL A 3 -54.25 -4.29 -21.61
C VAL A 3 -53.24 -3.14 -21.42
N MET A 4 -53.74 -1.93 -21.16
CA MET A 4 -52.94 -0.70 -21.11
C MET A 4 -51.85 -0.67 -20.02
N PRO A 5 -52.10 -1.08 -18.75
CA PRO A 5 -51.07 -1.12 -17.71
C PRO A 5 -49.91 -2.08 -18.02
N LEU A 6 -50.20 -3.21 -18.67
CA LEU A 6 -49.17 -4.17 -19.08
C LEU A 6 -48.27 -3.60 -20.19
N LEU A 7 -48.84 -2.86 -21.14
CA LEU A 7 -48.07 -2.19 -22.18
C LEU A 7 -47.14 -1.11 -21.62
N LEU A 8 -47.57 -0.38 -20.59
CA LEU A 8 -46.72 0.60 -19.91
C LEU A 8 -45.58 -0.07 -19.14
N GLN A 9 -45.86 -1.15 -18.41
CA GLN A 9 -44.83 -1.94 -17.72
C GLN A 9 -43.84 -2.56 -18.70
N LEU A 10 -44.30 -3.04 -19.87
CA LEU A 10 -43.42 -3.61 -20.89
C LEU A 10 -42.49 -2.56 -21.51
N LYS A 11 -42.97 -1.33 -21.74
CA LYS A 11 -42.13 -0.21 -22.21
C LYS A 11 -41.09 0.21 -21.17
N ASP A 12 -41.42 0.08 -19.90
CA ASP A 12 -40.52 0.34 -18.78
C ASP A 12 -39.62 -0.85 -18.45
N ALA A 13 -39.81 -2.02 -19.07
CA ALA A 13 -39.02 -3.19 -18.77
C ALA A 13 -37.65 -3.15 -19.47
N ALA A 14 -36.60 -3.27 -18.68
CA ALA A 14 -35.24 -3.55 -19.13
C ALA A 14 -34.88 -5.00 -18.78
N SER A 15 -34.34 -5.75 -19.73
CA SER A 15 -33.75 -7.06 -19.44
C SER A 15 -32.56 -6.91 -18.49
N GLU A 16 -32.17 -8.00 -17.83
CA GLU A 16 -31.01 -8.03 -16.94
C GLU A 16 -29.72 -7.47 -17.60
N SER A 17 -29.43 -7.89 -18.83
CA SER A 17 -28.25 -7.41 -19.57
C SER A 17 -28.30 -5.93 -19.91
N VAL A 18 -29.48 -5.41 -20.24
CA VAL A 18 -29.69 -3.98 -20.52
C VAL A 18 -29.57 -3.17 -19.24
N ALA A 19 -30.19 -3.62 -18.15
CA ALA A 19 -30.10 -2.97 -16.84
C ALA A 19 -28.66 -2.90 -16.32
N ALA A 20 -27.93 -4.03 -16.39
CA ALA A 20 -26.50 -4.10 -16.05
C ALA A 20 -25.65 -3.16 -16.92
N GLY A 21 -25.95 -3.09 -18.22
CA GLY A 21 -25.27 -2.21 -19.17
C GLY A 21 -25.50 -0.72 -18.89
N LEU A 22 -26.73 -0.33 -18.51
CA LEU A 22 -27.10 1.05 -18.16
C LEU A 22 -26.38 1.52 -16.89
N LEU A 23 -26.39 0.69 -15.84
CA LEU A 23 -25.68 0.97 -14.59
C LEU A 23 -24.16 0.86 -14.77
N GLY A 24 -23.73 0.06 -15.73
CA GLY A 24 -22.33 -0.29 -15.91
C GLY A 24 -21.83 -1.26 -14.85
N LEU A 25 -22.70 -2.08 -14.27
CA LEU A 25 -22.41 -3.03 -13.18
C LEU A 25 -22.52 -4.48 -13.69
N PRO A 26 -21.92 -5.46 -12.99
CA PRO A 26 -22.17 -6.87 -13.27
C PRO A 26 -23.67 -7.23 -13.09
N PRO A 27 -24.25 -8.11 -13.92
CA PRO A 27 -25.64 -8.58 -13.77
C PRO A 27 -25.93 -9.18 -12.39
N THR A 28 -24.92 -9.83 -11.79
CA THR A 28 -24.98 -10.49 -10.47
C THR A 28 -25.35 -9.54 -9.34
N VAL A 29 -25.18 -8.22 -9.53
CA VAL A 29 -25.44 -7.19 -8.52
C VAL A 29 -26.91 -6.73 -8.52
N LEU A 30 -27.64 -6.94 -9.61
CA LEU A 30 -29.00 -6.39 -9.78
C LEU A 30 -30.00 -6.92 -8.73
N PRO A 31 -30.01 -8.20 -8.35
CA PRO A 31 -30.90 -8.69 -7.29
C PRO A 31 -30.67 -7.95 -5.96
N SER A 32 -29.41 -7.77 -5.55
CA SER A 32 -29.07 -7.07 -4.30
C SER A 32 -29.38 -5.57 -4.35
N LEU A 33 -29.33 -4.93 -5.52
CA LEU A 33 -29.84 -3.55 -5.69
C LEU A 33 -31.36 -3.50 -5.52
N ALA A 34 -32.09 -4.50 -6.03
CA ALA A 34 -33.53 -4.57 -5.91
C ALA A 34 -33.98 -4.85 -4.46
N GLU A 35 -33.30 -5.77 -3.76
CA GLU A 35 -33.54 -6.06 -2.34
C GLU A 35 -33.33 -4.83 -1.45
N ARG A 36 -32.35 -3.98 -1.79
CA ARG A 36 -32.10 -2.70 -1.12
C ARG A 36 -33.06 -1.59 -1.52
N GLY A 37 -34.03 -1.88 -2.40
CA GLY A 37 -34.99 -0.89 -2.90
C GLY A 37 -34.36 0.21 -3.77
N LEU A 38 -33.13 0.00 -4.27
CA LEU A 38 -32.42 0.97 -5.11
C LEU A 38 -32.91 0.92 -6.56
N ILE A 39 -33.32 -0.27 -7.02
CA ILE A 39 -34.02 -0.46 -8.29
C ILE A 39 -35.28 -1.31 -8.05
N ARG A 40 -36.23 -1.27 -8.98
CA ARG A 40 -37.44 -2.09 -8.89
C ARG A 40 -37.35 -3.27 -9.85
N ARG A 41 -37.33 -4.49 -9.29
CA ARG A 41 -37.56 -5.71 -10.06
C ARG A 41 -39.03 -5.75 -10.52
N LEU A 42 -39.25 -6.11 -11.78
CA LEU A 42 -40.59 -6.32 -12.32
C LEU A 42 -40.96 -7.79 -12.13
N ASP A 43 -42.21 -8.04 -11.74
CA ASP A 43 -42.78 -9.38 -11.56
C ASP A 43 -44.01 -9.58 -12.45
N GLY A 44 -44.40 -10.84 -12.66
CA GLY A 44 -45.62 -11.21 -13.35
C GLY A 44 -45.49 -11.42 -14.86
N PRO A 45 -46.59 -11.29 -15.63
CA PRO A 45 -46.64 -11.67 -17.06
C PRO A 45 -45.64 -10.94 -17.95
N VAL A 46 -45.22 -9.74 -17.54
CA VAL A 46 -44.25 -8.91 -18.27
C VAL A 46 -42.89 -9.61 -18.36
N CYS A 47 -42.49 -10.37 -17.33
CA CYS A 47 -41.24 -11.13 -17.32
C CYS A 47 -41.19 -12.20 -18.42
N GLY A 48 -42.34 -12.83 -18.74
CA GLY A 48 -42.44 -13.82 -19.80
C GLY A 48 -42.35 -13.25 -21.22
N LEU A 49 -42.44 -11.93 -21.35
CA LEU A 49 -42.35 -11.22 -22.64
C LEU A 49 -40.96 -10.60 -22.88
N VAL A 50 -40.09 -10.60 -21.87
CA VAL A 50 -38.73 -10.04 -21.93
C VAL A 50 -37.72 -11.18 -22.04
N ALA A 51 -36.73 -11.03 -22.92
CA ALA A 51 -35.66 -12.00 -23.08
C ALA A 51 -34.90 -12.19 -21.74
N GLY A 52 -34.84 -13.44 -21.25
CA GLY A 52 -34.12 -13.81 -20.03
C GLY A 52 -34.99 -13.93 -18.76
N PHE A 53 -36.31 -13.79 -18.85
CA PHE A 53 -37.29 -14.01 -17.74
C PHE A 53 -37.12 -13.14 -16.48
N VAL A 54 -36.10 -12.28 -16.42
CA VAL A 54 -35.87 -11.32 -15.34
C VAL A 54 -35.82 -9.93 -15.96
N ALA A 55 -36.66 -9.03 -15.45
CA ALA A 55 -36.75 -7.65 -15.92
C ALA A 55 -36.71 -6.67 -14.74
N TYR A 56 -36.15 -5.50 -14.99
CA TYR A 56 -36.06 -4.40 -14.04
C TYR A 56 -36.70 -3.16 -14.66
N SER A 57 -37.25 -2.29 -13.82
CA SER A 57 -37.89 -1.04 -14.24
C SER A 57 -36.82 -0.04 -14.68
N LYS A 58 -36.87 0.38 -15.94
CA LYS A 58 -35.98 1.36 -16.54
C LYS A 58 -36.08 2.71 -15.82
N SER A 59 -37.28 3.16 -15.48
CA SER A 59 -37.47 4.39 -14.71
C SER A 59 -36.77 4.33 -13.36
N SER A 60 -36.84 3.20 -12.65
CA SER A 60 -36.13 3.05 -11.36
C SER A 60 -34.60 3.06 -11.51
N ILE A 61 -34.09 2.55 -12.63
CA ILE A 61 -32.66 2.59 -12.95
C ILE A 61 -32.24 4.03 -13.26
N ASP A 62 -33.03 4.75 -14.07
CA ASP A 62 -32.77 6.15 -14.40
C ASP A 62 -32.80 7.03 -13.15
N ASP A 63 -33.77 6.82 -12.24
CA ASP A 63 -33.85 7.51 -10.94
C ASP A 63 -32.62 7.22 -10.06
N LEU A 64 -32.15 5.97 -10.03
CA LEU A 64 -30.93 5.60 -9.29
C LEU A 64 -29.70 6.30 -9.86
N MET A 65 -29.57 6.34 -11.19
CA MET A 65 -28.49 7.03 -11.87
C MET A 65 -28.55 8.54 -11.63
N GLU A 66 -29.74 9.15 -11.57
CA GLU A 66 -29.85 10.56 -11.21
C GLU A 66 -29.34 10.81 -9.78
N LYS A 67 -29.77 9.98 -8.82
CA LYS A 67 -29.31 10.08 -7.42
C LYS A 67 -27.79 9.94 -7.30
N VAL A 68 -27.21 8.90 -7.92
CA VAL A 68 -25.76 8.66 -7.87
C VAL A 68 -24.96 9.84 -8.47
N TRP A 69 -25.43 10.43 -9.57
CA TRP A 69 -24.72 11.55 -10.20
C TRP A 69 -24.97 12.88 -9.49
N SER A 70 -26.13 13.06 -8.83
CA SER A 70 -26.39 14.22 -7.98
C SER A 70 -25.49 14.25 -6.74
N ALA A 71 -25.07 13.08 -6.26
CA ALA A 71 -24.10 12.94 -5.17
C ALA A 71 -22.64 13.17 -5.62
N ALA A 72 -22.36 13.09 -6.94
CA ALA A 72 -21.00 13.18 -7.48
C ALA A 72 -20.53 14.63 -7.65
N ARG A 73 -19.30 14.91 -7.23
CA ARG A 73 -18.62 16.21 -7.42
C ARG A 73 -17.71 16.19 -8.65
N PRO A 74 -17.32 17.32 -9.26
CA PRO A 74 -16.34 17.30 -10.35
C PRO A 74 -14.96 16.80 -9.87
N ALA A 75 -14.36 15.85 -10.58
CA ALA A 75 -13.09 15.24 -10.20
C ALA A 75 -11.89 16.20 -10.29
N GLY A 76 -11.05 16.20 -9.25
CA GLY A 76 -9.73 16.84 -9.26
C GLY A 76 -8.59 15.89 -9.64
N ASP A 77 -7.37 16.42 -9.73
CA ASP A 77 -6.18 15.71 -10.24
C ASP A 77 -5.77 14.45 -9.44
N ASN A 78 -6.17 14.36 -8.16
CA ASN A 78 -5.77 13.26 -7.26
C ASN A 78 -6.77 12.11 -7.20
N CYS A 79 -7.82 12.12 -8.01
CA CYS A 79 -8.89 11.12 -7.95
C CYS A 79 -8.45 9.77 -8.57
N ARG A 80 -8.82 8.67 -7.91
CA ARG A 80 -8.62 7.29 -8.39
C ARG A 80 -9.94 6.70 -8.84
N SER A 81 -9.93 5.79 -9.81
CA SER A 81 -11.16 5.15 -10.29
C SER A 81 -11.92 4.45 -9.16
N ILE A 82 -13.26 4.55 -9.14
CA ILE A 82 -14.06 3.85 -8.12
C ILE A 82 -13.84 2.33 -8.19
N ALA A 83 -13.67 1.76 -9.38
CA ALA A 83 -13.33 0.34 -9.54
C ALA A 83 -11.97 -0.06 -8.92
N VAL A 84 -11.07 0.90 -8.72
CA VAL A 84 -9.81 0.68 -7.98
C VAL A 84 -10.04 0.77 -6.48
N ALA A 85 -10.79 1.79 -6.03
CA ALA A 85 -11.15 1.95 -4.62
C ALA A 85 -11.99 0.77 -4.09
N ALA A 86 -12.91 0.25 -4.91
CA ALA A 86 -13.78 -0.86 -4.54
C ALA A 86 -13.02 -2.16 -4.24
N ARG A 87 -11.85 -2.37 -4.87
CA ARG A 87 -10.95 -3.51 -4.57
C ARG A 87 -10.24 -3.40 -3.22
N ALA A 88 -10.34 -2.26 -2.53
CA ALA A 88 -9.80 -2.09 -1.19
C ALA A 88 -10.79 -2.52 -0.09
N ILE A 89 -12.06 -2.79 -0.42
CA ILE A 89 -13.10 -3.16 0.56
C ILE A 89 -12.91 -4.58 1.09
N GLY A 90 -12.34 -5.51 0.31
CA GLY A 90 -12.10 -6.87 0.78
C GLY A 90 -11.57 -7.84 -0.28
N THR A 91 -11.44 -9.11 0.11
CA THR A 91 -11.13 -10.26 -0.75
C THR A 91 -12.45 -10.94 -1.12
N GLY A 92 -12.94 -10.75 -2.35
CA GLY A 92 -14.22 -11.32 -2.77
C GLY A 92 -14.85 -10.56 -3.95
N GLU A 93 -16.11 -10.88 -4.25
CA GLU A 93 -16.88 -10.09 -5.20
C GLU A 93 -17.03 -8.66 -4.68
N THR A 94 -16.84 -7.69 -5.57
CA THR A 94 -16.95 -6.28 -5.21
C THR A 94 -18.39 -5.99 -4.76
N PRO A 95 -18.64 -5.47 -3.54
CA PRO A 95 -19.98 -5.29 -3.00
C PRO A 95 -20.67 -4.05 -3.59
N TRP A 96 -20.90 -4.06 -4.91
CA TRP A 96 -21.41 -2.92 -5.66
C TRP A 96 -22.75 -2.41 -5.15
N ALA A 97 -23.62 -3.28 -4.64
CA ALA A 97 -24.90 -2.86 -4.06
C ALA A 97 -24.70 -2.00 -2.81
N ALA A 98 -23.74 -2.37 -1.93
CA ALA A 98 -23.38 -1.56 -0.77
C ALA A 98 -22.67 -0.26 -1.17
N ILE A 99 -21.81 -0.30 -2.19
CA ILE A 99 -21.15 0.89 -2.72
C ILE A 99 -22.18 1.90 -3.24
N VAL A 100 -23.12 1.45 -4.07
CA VAL A 100 -24.16 2.32 -4.62
C VAL A 100 -25.06 2.86 -3.51
N SER A 101 -25.44 2.02 -2.55
CA SER A 101 -26.19 2.44 -1.35
C SER A 101 -25.47 3.56 -0.58
N ALA A 102 -24.18 3.38 -0.31
CA ALA A 102 -23.36 4.37 0.41
C ALA A 102 -23.22 5.69 -0.36
N ILE A 103 -23.14 5.64 -1.70
CA ILE A 103 -23.10 6.85 -2.53
C ILE A 103 -24.44 7.59 -2.45
N VAL A 104 -25.56 6.88 -2.62
CA VAL A 104 -26.89 7.48 -2.57
C VAL A 104 -27.21 8.06 -1.19
N ALA A 105 -26.74 7.43 -0.12
CA ALA A 105 -26.87 7.92 1.24
C ALA A 105 -25.95 9.11 1.57
N GLY A 106 -24.92 9.36 0.74
CA GLY A 106 -23.91 10.40 0.97
C GLY A 106 -22.76 10.00 1.90
N ASP A 107 -22.71 8.73 2.31
CA ASP A 107 -21.66 8.18 3.18
C ASP A 107 -20.36 7.88 2.42
N ALA A 108 -20.43 7.70 1.11
CA ALA A 108 -19.27 7.49 0.23
C ALA A 108 -19.15 8.62 -0.79
N GLY A 109 -18.19 9.54 -0.55
CA GLY A 109 -17.90 10.64 -1.47
C GLY A 109 -17.31 10.16 -2.81
N VAL A 110 -17.94 10.56 -3.91
CA VAL A 110 -17.51 10.21 -5.27
C VAL A 110 -17.43 11.43 -6.18
N PHE A 111 -16.65 11.29 -7.25
CA PHE A 111 -16.37 12.34 -8.20
C PHE A 111 -16.63 11.89 -9.63
N ASP A 112 -17.25 12.74 -10.46
CA ASP A 112 -17.44 12.51 -11.88
C ASP A 112 -16.19 12.92 -12.67
N LYS A 113 -15.67 12.00 -13.47
CA LYS A 113 -14.54 12.22 -14.38
C LYS A 113 -14.94 12.93 -15.69
N GLY A 114 -16.22 13.24 -15.90
CA GLY A 114 -16.72 13.93 -17.10
C GLY A 114 -16.69 13.05 -18.36
N THR A 115 -16.77 11.73 -18.20
CA THR A 115 -16.76 10.81 -19.36
C THR A 115 -18.09 10.86 -20.12
N LYS A 116 -18.06 10.78 -21.45
CA LYS A 116 -19.27 10.82 -22.31
C LYS A 116 -20.35 9.78 -21.97
N ARG A 117 -19.94 8.61 -21.45
CA ARG A 117 -20.87 7.56 -21.00
C ARG A 117 -20.93 7.58 -19.48
N ARG A 118 -22.12 7.72 -18.91
CA ARG A 118 -22.38 7.65 -17.47
C ARG A 118 -22.42 6.19 -17.03
N ASN A 119 -21.26 5.61 -16.73
CA ASN A 119 -21.14 4.25 -16.22
C ASN A 119 -20.51 4.31 -14.83
N ILE A 120 -21.18 3.76 -13.81
CA ILE A 120 -20.76 3.90 -12.41
C ILE A 120 -19.29 3.50 -12.23
N ARG A 121 -18.88 2.35 -12.79
CA ARG A 121 -17.53 1.79 -12.58
C ARG A 121 -16.41 2.60 -13.22
N VAL A 122 -16.69 3.24 -14.35
CA VAL A 122 -15.68 3.88 -15.20
C VAL A 122 -15.63 5.38 -14.95
N SER A 123 -16.81 6.00 -14.83
CA SER A 123 -17.01 7.44 -14.77
C SER A 123 -16.79 8.01 -13.38
N LEU A 124 -17.01 7.21 -12.32
CA LEU A 124 -16.81 7.69 -10.96
C LEU A 124 -15.38 7.47 -10.47
N ALA A 125 -14.97 8.36 -9.59
CA ALA A 125 -13.69 8.38 -8.94
C ALA A 125 -13.84 8.66 -7.44
N VAL A 126 -12.79 8.35 -6.69
CA VAL A 126 -12.67 8.51 -5.25
C VAL A 126 -11.35 9.20 -4.97
N GLU A 127 -11.37 10.25 -4.17
CA GLU A 127 -10.16 10.97 -3.73
C GLU A 127 -9.48 10.25 -2.56
N ASP A 128 -10.24 9.96 -1.49
CA ASP A 128 -9.77 9.23 -0.32
C ASP A 128 -10.35 7.81 -0.29
N ILE A 129 -9.51 6.81 -0.58
CA ILE A 129 -9.90 5.40 -0.57
C ILE A 129 -10.32 4.94 0.83
N ASN A 130 -9.66 5.42 1.89
CA ASN A 130 -9.94 4.93 3.25
C ASN A 130 -11.29 5.45 3.74
N ALA A 131 -11.56 6.74 3.54
CA ALA A 131 -12.86 7.33 3.85
C ALA A 131 -13.99 6.65 3.05
N PHE A 132 -13.75 6.36 1.77
CA PHE A 132 -14.69 5.62 0.93
C PHE A 132 -14.95 4.20 1.46
N VAL A 133 -13.91 3.43 1.80
CA VAL A 133 -14.06 2.08 2.35
C VAL A 133 -14.82 2.11 3.67
N ALA A 134 -14.53 3.07 4.55
CA ALA A 134 -15.24 3.24 5.82
C ALA A 134 -16.74 3.55 5.61
N GLY A 135 -17.06 4.45 4.68
CA GLY A 135 -18.46 4.76 4.34
C GLY A 135 -19.21 3.57 3.76
N VAL A 136 -18.56 2.79 2.88
CA VAL A 136 -19.17 1.57 2.33
C VAL A 136 -19.38 0.49 3.39
N ALA A 137 -18.49 0.40 4.39
CA ALA A 137 -18.61 -0.58 5.46
C ALA A 137 -19.92 -0.45 6.24
N CYS A 138 -20.45 0.77 6.42
CA CYS A 138 -21.76 1.00 7.05
C CYS A 138 -22.94 0.42 6.25
N HIS A 139 -22.75 0.16 4.96
CA HIS A 139 -23.77 -0.38 4.05
C HIS A 139 -23.56 -1.85 3.70
N LEU A 140 -22.49 -2.47 4.21
CA LEU A 140 -22.34 -3.92 4.17
C LEU A 140 -23.33 -4.52 5.16
N HIS A 141 -24.54 -4.88 4.69
CA HIS A 141 -25.40 -5.73 5.49
C HIS A 141 -24.67 -7.07 5.67
N GLU A 142 -24.56 -7.51 6.92
CA GLU A 142 -24.15 -8.86 7.29
C GLU A 142 -25.18 -9.86 6.77
N ASP A 143 -25.10 -10.19 5.48
CA ASP A 143 -25.53 -11.52 5.06
C ASP A 143 -24.66 -12.03 3.90
N PRO A 144 -23.37 -12.34 4.16
CA PRO A 144 -22.56 -13.11 3.23
C PRO A 144 -23.10 -14.54 3.00
N SER A 145 -24.19 -14.93 3.68
CA SER A 145 -24.73 -16.28 3.71
C SER A 145 -26.03 -16.49 2.93
N ALA A 146 -26.70 -15.42 2.45
CA ALA A 146 -28.04 -15.55 1.84
C ALA A 146 -28.05 -15.65 0.31
N SER A 147 -27.02 -15.15 -0.37
CA SER A 147 -26.93 -15.21 -1.83
C SER A 147 -25.95 -16.29 -2.23
N THR A 148 -26.44 -17.49 -2.53
CA THR A 148 -25.61 -18.52 -3.18
C THR A 148 -24.96 -17.87 -4.40
N PRO A 149 -23.61 -17.83 -4.49
CA PRO A 149 -22.96 -17.19 -5.61
C PRO A 149 -23.46 -17.85 -6.90
N PRO A 150 -23.65 -17.08 -7.98
CA PRO A 150 -24.15 -17.61 -9.24
C PRO A 150 -23.25 -18.76 -9.68
N GLU A 151 -23.85 -19.86 -10.14
CA GLU A 151 -23.10 -21.05 -10.56
C GLU A 151 -22.03 -20.70 -11.61
N TRP A 152 -22.39 -19.80 -12.53
CA TRP A 152 -21.56 -19.34 -13.64
C TRP A 152 -21.34 -17.83 -13.58
N ILE A 153 -20.08 -17.41 -13.73
CA ILE A 153 -19.67 -16.01 -13.67
C ILE A 153 -18.98 -15.53 -14.95
N ALA A 154 -19.14 -14.24 -15.21
CA ALA A 154 -18.49 -13.57 -16.32
C ALA A 154 -16.97 -13.51 -16.15
N GLN A 155 -16.27 -13.35 -17.27
CA GLN A 155 -14.82 -13.23 -17.29
C GLN A 155 -14.29 -12.05 -16.46
N SER A 156 -15.01 -10.93 -16.44
CA SER A 156 -14.66 -9.77 -15.61
C SER A 156 -14.76 -10.09 -14.12
N THR A 157 -15.84 -10.74 -13.68
CA THR A 157 -16.05 -11.15 -12.29
C THR A 157 -14.99 -12.14 -11.85
N ALA A 158 -14.69 -13.16 -12.66
CA ALA A 158 -13.64 -14.11 -12.35
C ALA A 158 -12.25 -13.45 -12.24
N ALA A 159 -11.96 -12.46 -13.09
CA ALA A 159 -10.69 -11.73 -13.04
C ALA A 159 -10.59 -10.87 -11.77
N GLU A 160 -11.72 -10.30 -11.32
CA GLU A 160 -11.78 -9.56 -10.06
C GLU A 160 -11.51 -10.45 -8.84
N ILE A 161 -12.15 -11.62 -8.77
CA ILE A 161 -11.98 -12.60 -7.69
C ILE A 161 -10.51 -13.05 -7.59
N LEU A 162 -9.88 -13.36 -8.73
CA LEU A 162 -8.47 -13.73 -8.79
C LEU A 162 -7.51 -12.53 -8.71
N HIS A 163 -8.03 -11.30 -8.60
CA HIS A 163 -7.26 -10.07 -8.57
C HIS A 163 -6.30 -9.89 -9.76
N VAL A 164 -6.70 -10.35 -10.95
CA VAL A 164 -5.96 -10.21 -12.21
C VAL A 164 -6.72 -9.37 -13.23
N ASN A 165 -6.11 -9.10 -14.38
CA ASN A 165 -6.82 -8.49 -15.50
C ASN A 165 -7.46 -9.56 -16.40
N VAL A 166 -8.45 -9.15 -17.20
CA VAL A 166 -9.20 -10.03 -18.11
C VAL A 166 -8.27 -10.77 -19.10
N ALA A 167 -7.23 -10.11 -19.60
CA ALA A 167 -6.27 -10.72 -20.54
C ALA A 167 -5.40 -11.79 -19.86
N PHE A 168 -5.02 -11.60 -18.60
CA PHE A 168 -4.35 -12.61 -17.79
C PHE A 168 -5.29 -13.81 -17.60
N LEU A 169 -6.54 -13.57 -17.22
CA LEU A 169 -7.51 -14.65 -16.99
C LEU A 169 -7.74 -15.48 -18.26
N SER A 170 -7.88 -14.84 -19.43
CA SER A 170 -7.95 -15.55 -20.72
C SER A 170 -6.73 -16.45 -20.94
N ARG A 171 -5.52 -15.96 -20.65
CA ARG A 171 -4.30 -16.74 -20.79
C ARG A 171 -4.25 -17.90 -19.79
N LEU A 172 -4.68 -17.68 -18.55
CA LEU A 172 -4.74 -18.71 -17.53
C LEU A 172 -5.64 -19.86 -17.98
N ALA A 173 -6.87 -19.54 -18.40
CA ALA A 173 -7.82 -20.54 -18.85
C ALA A 173 -7.37 -21.26 -20.13
N GLY A 174 -6.69 -20.54 -21.05
CA GLY A 174 -6.18 -21.13 -22.29
C GLY A 174 -4.93 -22.00 -22.12
N SER A 175 -4.02 -21.62 -21.23
CA SER A 175 -2.74 -22.32 -21.00
C SER A 175 -2.82 -23.37 -19.90
N ARG A 176 -3.75 -23.23 -18.95
CA ARG A 176 -3.95 -24.13 -17.80
C ARG A 176 -5.43 -24.45 -17.61
N PRO A 177 -6.07 -25.13 -18.58
CA PRO A 177 -7.47 -25.54 -18.46
C PRO A 177 -7.70 -26.55 -17.33
N ASP A 178 -6.63 -27.20 -16.84
CA ASP A 178 -6.62 -28.04 -15.63
C ASP A 178 -6.94 -27.25 -14.36
N LEU A 179 -6.56 -25.96 -14.31
CA LEU A 179 -6.79 -25.08 -13.16
C LEU A 179 -8.07 -24.25 -13.30
N LEU A 180 -8.44 -23.87 -14.53
CA LEU A 180 -9.61 -23.06 -14.77
C LEU A 180 -10.19 -23.33 -16.17
N ALA A 181 -11.27 -24.10 -16.22
CA ALA A 181 -11.92 -24.46 -17.47
C ALA A 181 -13.01 -23.45 -17.87
N GLN A 182 -13.13 -23.18 -19.17
CA GLN A 182 -14.26 -22.42 -19.75
C GLN A 182 -15.35 -23.39 -20.17
N ARG A 183 -16.34 -23.64 -19.30
CA ARG A 183 -17.43 -24.60 -19.54
C ARG A 183 -18.83 -23.96 -19.53
N GLY A 184 -18.92 -22.74 -19.04
CA GLY A 184 -20.20 -22.07 -18.83
C GLY A 184 -20.83 -21.53 -20.11
N PRO A 185 -22.15 -21.25 -20.07
CA PRO A 185 -22.87 -20.77 -21.24
C PRO A 185 -22.53 -19.31 -21.57
N GLY A 186 -22.47 -19.01 -22.87
CA GLY A 186 -22.44 -17.64 -23.40
C GLY A 186 -21.33 -16.76 -22.81
N TYR A 187 -21.73 -15.68 -22.11
CA TYR A 187 -20.82 -14.68 -21.55
C TYR A 187 -20.38 -14.97 -20.11
N THR A 188 -20.80 -16.09 -19.53
CA THR A 188 -20.44 -16.54 -18.17
C THR A 188 -19.71 -17.88 -18.21
N PRO A 189 -18.48 -17.95 -18.74
CA PRO A 189 -17.83 -19.23 -19.05
C PRO A 189 -17.22 -19.93 -17.84
N TYR A 190 -17.14 -19.30 -16.66
CA TYR A 190 -16.41 -19.85 -15.51
C TYR A 190 -17.33 -20.26 -14.39
N ALA A 191 -17.12 -21.44 -13.80
CA ALA A 191 -17.84 -21.85 -12.60
C ALA A 191 -17.35 -21.04 -11.40
N SER A 192 -18.27 -20.44 -10.64
CA SER A 192 -17.91 -19.58 -9.51
C SER A 192 -17.14 -20.35 -8.43
N ILE A 193 -17.57 -21.58 -8.13
CA ILE A 193 -16.91 -22.46 -7.16
C ILE A 193 -15.45 -22.77 -7.54
N GLU A 194 -15.18 -23.02 -8.82
CA GLU A 194 -13.82 -23.31 -9.30
C GLU A 194 -12.93 -22.07 -9.20
N VAL A 195 -13.46 -20.89 -9.56
CA VAL A 195 -12.72 -19.62 -9.45
C VAL A 195 -12.38 -19.29 -8.00
N HIS A 196 -13.34 -19.46 -7.08
CA HIS A 196 -13.10 -19.25 -5.65
C HIS A 196 -12.12 -20.27 -5.06
N ALA A 197 -12.24 -21.54 -5.44
CA ALA A 197 -11.27 -22.58 -5.04
C ALA A 197 -9.86 -22.21 -5.51
N LEU A 198 -9.71 -21.76 -6.76
CA LEU A 198 -8.43 -21.32 -7.29
C LEU A 198 -7.88 -20.10 -6.55
N ALA A 199 -8.73 -19.12 -6.21
CA ALA A 199 -8.35 -17.96 -5.39
C ALA A 199 -7.87 -18.36 -3.99
N GLY A 200 -8.47 -19.41 -3.41
CA GLY A 200 -8.08 -19.97 -2.12
C GLY A 200 -6.72 -20.67 -2.14
N VAL A 201 -6.36 -21.29 -3.27
CA VAL A 201 -5.08 -22.02 -3.39
C VAL A 201 -3.95 -21.11 -3.87
N TYR A 202 -4.23 -20.19 -4.79
CA TYR A 202 -3.21 -19.37 -5.46
C TYR A 202 -3.36 -17.88 -5.17
N MET A 203 -2.21 -17.21 -5.09
CA MET A 203 -2.11 -15.76 -5.01
C MET A 203 -1.31 -15.25 -6.22
N PHE A 204 -1.88 -14.29 -6.95
CA PHE A 204 -1.24 -13.70 -8.12
C PHE A 204 -0.47 -12.42 -7.78
N VAL A 205 0.50 -12.06 -8.61
CA VAL A 205 1.41 -10.91 -8.39
C VAL A 205 0.64 -9.61 -8.06
N ALA A 206 -0.48 -9.36 -8.73
CA ALA A 206 -1.27 -8.15 -8.52
C ALA A 206 -1.94 -8.11 -7.14
N GLU A 207 -2.41 -9.25 -6.62
CA GLU A 207 -2.91 -9.36 -5.25
C GLU A 207 -1.80 -9.07 -4.23
N ILE A 208 -0.65 -9.73 -4.39
CA ILE A 208 0.50 -9.58 -3.49
C ILE A 208 0.99 -8.14 -3.47
N ALA A 209 1.14 -7.53 -4.65
CA ALA A 209 1.57 -6.14 -4.80
C ALA A 209 0.64 -5.18 -4.07
N ARG A 210 -0.68 -5.38 -4.19
CA ARG A 210 -1.69 -4.59 -3.51
C ARG A 210 -1.61 -4.76 -1.99
N ARG A 211 -1.58 -6.00 -1.49
CA ARG A 211 -1.54 -6.26 -0.04
C ARG A 211 -0.24 -5.77 0.61
N SER A 212 0.90 -5.95 -0.06
CA SER A 212 2.21 -5.54 0.46
C SER A 212 2.57 -4.07 0.24
N GLY A 213 1.80 -3.34 -0.57
CA GLY A 213 2.17 -2.01 -1.07
C GLY A 213 3.40 -2.01 -1.99
N MET A 214 3.92 -3.17 -2.40
CA MET A 214 5.05 -3.26 -3.31
C MET A 214 4.64 -3.02 -4.76
N HIS A 215 5.56 -2.44 -5.54
CA HIS A 215 5.39 -2.41 -6.99
C HIS A 215 5.39 -3.84 -7.56
N ALA A 216 4.43 -4.17 -8.43
CA ALA A 216 4.23 -5.52 -8.97
C ALA A 216 5.51 -6.18 -9.53
N ARG A 217 6.38 -5.42 -10.22
CA ARG A 217 7.68 -5.93 -10.72
C ARG A 217 8.66 -6.38 -9.64
N ARG A 218 8.52 -5.91 -8.40
CA ARG A 218 9.40 -6.29 -7.28
C ARG A 218 8.95 -7.56 -6.58
N VAL A 219 7.67 -7.91 -6.68
CA VAL A 219 7.08 -9.07 -6.00
C VAL A 219 7.80 -10.38 -6.38
N PRO A 220 8.03 -10.70 -7.66
CA PRO A 220 8.71 -11.95 -8.00
C PRO A 220 10.14 -12.04 -7.44
N THR A 221 10.88 -10.94 -7.46
CA THR A 221 12.24 -10.90 -6.88
C THR A 221 12.20 -11.08 -5.36
N TRP A 222 11.26 -10.43 -4.68
CA TRP A 222 11.10 -10.56 -3.23
C TRP A 222 10.73 -12.00 -2.84
N LEU A 223 9.80 -12.64 -3.53
CA LEU A 223 9.44 -14.03 -3.29
C LEU A 223 10.62 -14.97 -3.52
N ARG A 224 11.36 -14.78 -4.62
CA ARG A 224 12.55 -15.59 -4.91
C ARG A 224 13.64 -15.44 -3.85
N SER A 225 13.84 -14.23 -3.32
CA SER A 225 14.78 -14.00 -2.21
C SER A 225 14.35 -14.68 -0.90
N ASN A 226 13.08 -15.06 -0.77
CA ASN A 226 12.55 -15.83 0.34
C ASN A 226 12.33 -17.32 -0.01
N GLY A 227 12.90 -17.80 -1.12
CA GLY A 227 12.81 -19.22 -1.53
C GLY A 227 11.45 -19.64 -2.12
N VAL A 228 10.56 -18.69 -2.41
CA VAL A 228 9.24 -18.98 -2.99
C VAL A 228 9.31 -18.84 -4.51
N HIS A 229 8.98 -19.93 -5.20
CA HIS A 229 8.94 -20.02 -6.67
C HIS A 229 7.50 -20.05 -7.18
N PRO A 230 7.24 -19.53 -8.39
CA PRO A 230 5.90 -19.59 -8.98
C PRO A 230 5.56 -21.02 -9.41
N GLU A 231 4.38 -21.50 -9.06
CA GLU A 231 3.83 -22.76 -9.61
C GLU A 231 3.12 -22.55 -10.94
N ILE A 232 2.63 -21.33 -11.16
CA ILE A 232 2.00 -20.93 -12.40
C ILE A 232 2.90 -19.88 -13.05
N ALA A 233 3.38 -20.16 -14.25
CA ALA A 233 4.11 -19.22 -15.08
C ALA A 233 3.54 -19.28 -16.50
N LEU A 234 2.59 -18.38 -16.80
CA LEU A 234 1.87 -18.41 -18.08
C LEU A 234 2.71 -17.91 -19.24
N GLN A 235 3.73 -17.09 -18.97
CA GLN A 235 4.59 -16.49 -19.96
C GLN A 235 6.02 -16.35 -19.44
N ALA A 236 6.99 -16.23 -20.34
CA ALA A 236 8.38 -16.00 -19.97
C ALA A 236 8.51 -14.73 -19.12
N ASN A 237 8.91 -14.89 -17.85
CA ASN A 237 9.14 -13.81 -16.89
C ASN A 237 7.93 -12.92 -16.54
N ARG A 238 6.70 -13.35 -16.81
CA ARG A 238 5.49 -12.59 -16.45
C ARG A 238 4.31 -13.52 -16.16
N ASP A 239 3.25 -12.94 -15.62
CA ASP A 239 2.01 -13.61 -15.29
C ASP A 239 2.19 -14.83 -14.36
N PHE A 240 2.68 -14.55 -13.15
CA PHE A 240 2.97 -15.57 -12.14
C PHE A 240 1.82 -15.77 -11.14
N GLY A 241 1.57 -17.04 -10.80
CA GLY A 241 0.76 -17.46 -9.66
C GLY A 241 1.62 -18.28 -8.68
N TYR A 242 1.40 -18.04 -7.39
CA TYR A 242 2.14 -18.64 -6.28
C TYR A 242 1.17 -19.33 -5.34
N LEU A 243 1.58 -20.40 -4.67
CA LEU A 243 0.76 -20.98 -3.61
C LEU A 243 0.50 -19.97 -2.50
N ARG A 244 -0.76 -19.77 -2.15
CA ARG A 244 -1.19 -18.88 -1.07
C ARG A 244 -0.52 -19.25 0.24
N LEU A 245 -0.49 -20.55 0.56
CA LEU A 245 0.15 -21.10 1.77
C LEU A 245 1.64 -20.72 1.90
N ALA A 246 2.36 -20.58 0.79
CA ALA A 246 3.77 -20.20 0.81
C ALA A 246 3.96 -18.68 0.92
N VAL A 247 3.00 -17.89 0.45
CA VAL A 247 3.10 -16.43 0.37
C VAL A 247 2.56 -15.74 1.62
N GLU A 248 1.45 -16.23 2.19
CA GLU A 248 0.78 -15.56 3.31
C GLU A 248 1.67 -15.36 4.54
N PRO A 249 2.42 -16.37 5.03
CA PRO A 249 3.32 -16.16 6.17
C PRO A 249 4.39 -15.09 5.93
N LEU A 250 4.87 -14.96 4.69
CA LEU A 250 5.84 -13.93 4.32
C LEU A 250 5.20 -12.55 4.26
N LEU A 251 3.96 -12.48 3.81
CA LEU A 251 3.20 -11.25 3.70
C LEU A 251 2.81 -10.73 5.07
N ASP A 252 2.35 -11.60 5.97
CA ASP A 252 2.00 -11.25 7.35
C ASP A 252 3.23 -10.72 8.07
N LYS A 253 4.36 -11.44 7.99
CA LYS A 253 5.65 -10.96 8.53
C LYS A 253 6.05 -9.59 7.96
N LEU A 254 5.87 -9.37 6.66
CA LEU A 254 6.20 -8.09 6.03
C LEU A 254 5.30 -6.96 6.54
N LEU A 255 4.00 -7.24 6.73
CA LEU A 255 3.04 -6.28 7.25
C LEU A 255 3.34 -5.95 8.71
N ASP A 256 3.65 -6.95 9.54
CA ASP A 256 4.08 -6.78 10.92
C ASP A 256 5.37 -5.95 11.02
N ASP A 257 6.39 -6.28 10.22
CA ASP A 257 7.65 -5.52 10.14
C ASP A 257 7.39 -4.07 9.71
N THR A 258 6.41 -3.84 8.83
CA THR A 258 6.04 -2.50 8.36
C THR A 258 5.29 -1.73 9.44
N ALA A 259 4.36 -2.37 10.13
CA ALA A 259 3.63 -1.80 11.25
C ALA A 259 4.59 -1.41 12.39
N ALA A 260 5.52 -2.28 12.76
CA ALA A 260 6.55 -2.01 13.76
C ALA A 260 7.45 -0.84 13.37
N LYS A 261 7.85 -0.75 12.09
CA LYS A 261 8.64 0.40 11.58
C LYS A 261 7.87 1.71 11.62
N ASN A 262 6.57 1.68 11.34
CA ASN A 262 5.69 2.85 11.42
C ASN A 262 5.45 3.27 12.87
N ALA A 263 5.30 2.33 13.80
CA ALA A 263 5.18 2.61 15.23
C ALA A 263 6.46 3.26 15.79
N SER A 264 7.64 2.71 15.47
CA SER A 264 8.93 3.29 15.85
C SER A 264 9.13 4.73 15.32
N LEU A 265 8.58 5.01 14.14
CA LEU A 265 8.60 6.35 13.55
C LEU A 265 7.72 7.34 14.30
N ALA A 266 6.58 6.91 14.85
CA ALA A 266 5.69 7.74 15.65
C ALA A 266 6.30 8.11 17.03
N GLU A 267 7.10 7.22 17.62
CA GLU A 267 7.75 7.44 18.92
C GLU A 267 8.99 8.35 18.87
N THR A 268 9.58 8.55 17.68
CA THR A 268 10.84 9.29 17.54
C THR A 268 10.59 10.82 17.59
N PRO A 269 11.44 11.62 18.27
CA PRO A 269 11.32 13.07 18.31
C PRO A 269 11.21 13.70 16.92
N GLU A 270 10.37 14.73 16.80
CA GLU A 270 10.06 15.34 15.51
C GLU A 270 11.28 16.05 14.90
N THR A 271 11.71 15.59 13.74
CA THR A 271 12.79 16.16 12.95
C THR A 271 12.36 16.26 11.48
N VAL A 272 13.10 16.99 10.67
CA VAL A 272 12.88 17.04 9.21
C VAL A 272 12.92 15.63 8.59
N ARG A 273 13.80 14.76 9.11
CA ARG A 273 13.89 13.37 8.66
C ARG A 273 12.67 12.55 9.05
N THR A 274 12.21 12.64 10.30
CA THR A 274 11.05 11.85 10.75
C THR A 274 9.78 12.29 10.04
N ARG A 275 9.55 13.60 9.85
CA ARG A 275 8.44 14.12 9.04
C ARG A 275 8.48 13.63 7.59
N PHE A 276 9.66 13.68 6.97
CA PHE A 276 9.84 13.19 5.60
C PHE A 276 9.51 11.68 5.51
N LEU A 277 10.04 10.87 6.43
CA LEU A 277 9.76 9.44 6.48
C LEU A 277 8.29 9.15 6.77
N ALA A 278 7.63 9.94 7.62
CA ALA A 278 6.22 9.77 7.95
C ALA A 278 5.32 10.03 6.74
N ALA A 279 5.59 11.10 5.98
CA ALA A 279 4.89 11.38 4.73
C ALA A 279 5.08 10.24 3.71
N VAL A 280 6.30 9.71 3.59
CA VAL A 280 6.59 8.57 2.70
C VAL A 280 5.91 7.29 3.18
N ALA A 281 5.86 7.05 4.48
CA ALA A 281 5.15 5.91 5.08
C ALA A 281 3.64 5.99 4.83
N ALA A 282 3.07 7.20 4.86
CA ALA A 282 1.68 7.47 4.50
C ALA A 282 1.39 7.37 2.98
N GLY A 283 2.40 7.03 2.16
CA GLY A 283 2.23 6.79 0.72
C GLY A 283 2.59 7.99 -0.18
N ALA A 284 3.12 9.09 0.36
CA ALA A 284 3.60 10.19 -0.46
C ALA A 284 4.83 9.80 -1.29
N GLY A 285 4.94 10.34 -2.50
CA GLY A 285 6.06 10.09 -3.40
C GLY A 285 7.36 10.69 -2.86
N PRO A 286 8.44 9.90 -2.63
CA PRO A 286 9.67 10.40 -1.99
C PRO A 286 10.32 11.60 -2.68
N LYS A 287 10.21 11.69 -4.01
CA LYS A 287 10.75 12.80 -4.80
C LYS A 287 9.95 14.08 -4.58
N ALA A 288 8.63 14.01 -4.75
CA ALA A 288 7.73 15.15 -4.55
C ALA A 288 7.77 15.66 -3.10
N THR A 289 7.79 14.75 -2.12
CA THR A 289 7.93 15.12 -0.70
C THR A 289 9.28 15.79 -0.42
N ALA A 290 10.38 15.30 -1.00
CA ALA A 290 11.69 15.94 -0.83
C ALA A 290 11.71 17.35 -1.43
N GLU A 291 11.14 17.54 -2.62
CA GLU A 291 11.03 18.86 -3.26
C GLU A 291 10.19 19.83 -2.42
N ALA A 292 9.02 19.39 -1.94
CA ALA A 292 8.15 20.18 -1.06
C ALA A 292 8.85 20.59 0.25
N MET A 293 9.68 19.71 0.81
CA MET A 293 10.45 19.97 2.03
C MET A 293 11.81 20.65 1.78
N ARG A 294 12.12 21.02 0.53
CA ARG A 294 13.40 21.61 0.11
C ARG A 294 14.62 20.76 0.52
N LEU A 295 14.48 19.44 0.44
CA LEU A 295 15.52 18.46 0.74
C LEU A 295 16.22 17.97 -0.54
N PRO A 296 17.57 17.81 -0.52
CA PRO A 296 18.26 17.13 -1.61
C PRO A 296 17.75 15.70 -1.79
N TYR A 297 17.21 15.37 -2.97
CA TYR A 297 16.60 14.06 -3.23
C TYR A 297 17.54 12.88 -2.94
N ARG A 298 18.85 13.04 -3.20
CA ARG A 298 19.84 11.99 -2.88
C ARG A 298 19.89 11.66 -1.38
N LYS A 299 19.82 12.67 -0.51
CA LYS A 299 19.79 12.49 0.95
C LYS A 299 18.48 11.87 1.40
N ALA A 300 17.36 12.37 0.88
CA ALA A 300 16.03 11.87 1.15
C ALA A 300 15.87 10.39 0.75
N LYS A 301 16.35 10.01 -0.45
CA LYS A 301 16.39 8.63 -0.94
C LYS A 301 17.18 7.72 0.00
N LEU A 302 18.35 8.15 0.47
CA LEU A 302 19.18 7.38 1.39
C LEU A 302 18.47 7.16 2.74
N TRP A 303 17.74 8.17 3.24
CA TRP A 303 16.91 8.00 4.44
C TRP A 303 15.83 6.94 4.24
N VAL A 304 15.12 6.94 3.11
CA VAL A 304 14.12 5.90 2.79
C VAL A 304 14.75 4.52 2.71
N GLU A 305 15.91 4.40 2.05
CA GLU A 305 16.62 3.11 1.91
C GLU A 305 17.05 2.55 3.26
N VAL A 306 17.66 3.39 4.11
CA VAL A 306 18.07 3.00 5.47
C VAL A 306 16.85 2.61 6.30
N TRP A 307 15.81 3.44 6.32
CA TRP A 307 14.59 3.15 7.09
C TRP A 307 13.91 1.85 6.63
N ARG A 308 13.76 1.63 5.32
CA ARG A 308 13.19 0.37 4.80
C ARG A 308 14.03 -0.86 5.18
N LYS A 309 15.36 -0.73 5.14
CA LYS A 309 16.30 -1.82 5.40
C LYS A 309 16.44 -2.14 6.90
N THR A 310 16.51 -1.14 7.77
CA THR A 310 16.88 -1.34 9.19
C THR A 310 15.83 -0.84 10.17
N GLY A 311 14.76 -0.18 9.71
CA GLY A 311 13.81 0.52 10.58
C GLY A 311 14.39 1.77 11.26
N ALA A 312 15.65 2.12 11.01
CA ALA A 312 16.30 3.21 11.74
C ALA A 312 15.83 4.58 11.25
N VAL A 313 15.18 5.31 12.15
CA VAL A 313 14.63 6.65 11.92
C VAL A 313 15.67 7.73 12.23
N ALA A 314 16.44 7.57 13.30
CA ALA A 314 17.47 8.52 13.70
C ALA A 314 18.67 8.53 12.74
N GLU A 315 19.31 9.70 12.60
CA GLU A 315 20.63 9.78 11.98
C GLU A 315 21.62 9.04 12.87
N ARG A 316 22.31 8.04 12.30
CA ARG A 316 23.36 7.32 13.03
C ARG A 316 24.39 8.39 13.40
N LYS A 317 24.52 8.74 14.69
CA LYS A 317 25.59 9.61 15.17
C LYS A 317 26.88 9.00 14.61
N HIS A 318 27.52 9.69 13.66
CA HIS A 318 28.82 9.28 13.17
C HIS A 318 29.80 9.52 14.32
N GLY A 319 29.90 8.55 15.23
CA GLY A 319 31.09 8.40 16.03
C GLY A 319 32.21 8.07 15.06
N TYR A 320 33.16 9.00 14.89
CA TYR A 320 34.40 8.71 14.19
C TYR A 320 35.07 7.56 14.93
N ARG A 321 34.99 6.32 14.40
CA ARG A 321 35.79 5.20 14.92
C ARG A 321 37.23 5.57 14.70
N SER A 322 37.89 6.01 15.76
CA SER A 322 39.29 6.39 15.68
C SER A 322 40.10 5.11 15.48
N LYS A 323 41.16 5.16 14.68
CA LYS A 323 42.11 4.04 14.60
C LYS A 323 42.71 3.67 15.98
N LEU A 324 42.60 4.58 16.96
CA LEU A 324 42.99 4.37 18.34
C LEU A 324 42.01 3.53 19.17
N ASP A 325 40.80 3.26 18.68
CA ASP A 325 39.83 2.38 19.36
C ASP A 325 40.37 0.94 19.46
N ALA A 326 41.11 0.49 18.45
CA ALA A 326 41.78 -0.82 18.46
C ALA A 326 42.99 -0.89 19.40
N GLN A 327 43.36 0.21 20.07
CA GLN A 327 44.49 0.31 20.99
C GLN A 327 44.04 0.59 22.43
N GLU A 328 42.74 0.50 22.72
CA GLU A 328 42.19 0.78 24.06
C GLU A 328 42.79 -0.13 25.14
N ASP A 329 42.78 -1.45 24.92
CA ASP A 329 43.31 -2.42 25.87
C ASP A 329 44.80 -2.18 26.16
N PHE A 330 45.57 -1.86 25.12
CA PHE A 330 46.98 -1.51 25.25
C PHE A 330 47.18 -0.25 26.09
N LEU A 331 46.38 0.79 25.87
CA LEU A 331 46.45 2.02 26.66
C LEU A 331 46.08 1.77 28.12
N ARG A 332 45.07 0.93 28.39
CA ARG A 332 44.70 0.55 29.76
C ARG A 332 45.82 -0.21 30.45
N GLU A 333 46.43 -1.17 29.78
CA GLU A 333 47.58 -1.93 30.30
C GLU A 333 48.80 -1.05 30.54
N LEU A 334 49.07 -0.11 29.63
CA LEU A 334 50.18 0.84 29.73
C LEU A 334 50.04 1.75 30.96
N PHE A 335 48.82 2.27 31.21
CA PHE A 335 48.54 3.11 32.37
C PHE A 335 48.46 2.30 33.67
N ALA A 336 48.01 1.04 33.62
CA ALA A 336 48.07 0.14 34.78
C ALA A 336 49.52 -0.16 35.20
N ARG A 337 50.43 -0.30 34.22
CA ARG A 337 51.87 -0.52 34.48
C ARG A 337 52.62 0.76 34.83
N ARG A 338 52.20 1.91 34.30
CA ARG A 338 52.85 3.22 34.48
C ARG A 338 51.80 4.32 34.68
N PRO A 339 51.27 4.49 35.90
CA PRO A 339 50.21 5.46 36.18
C PRO A 339 50.62 6.93 35.93
N THR A 340 51.92 7.22 35.98
CA THR A 340 52.50 8.57 35.81
C THR A 340 53.05 8.84 34.42
N ILE A 341 52.70 8.03 33.42
CA ILE A 341 53.19 8.17 32.04
C ILE A 341 52.76 9.51 31.42
N LYS A 342 53.66 10.17 30.69
CA LYS A 342 53.37 11.46 30.03
C LYS A 342 52.73 11.26 28.66
N LEU A 343 51.94 12.23 28.19
CA LEU A 343 51.28 12.17 26.87
C LEU A 343 52.27 11.96 25.70
N ALA A 344 53.48 12.52 25.79
CA ALA A 344 54.52 12.34 24.78
C ALA A 344 55.00 10.88 24.71
N GLU A 345 55.14 10.23 25.86
CA GLU A 345 55.57 8.83 25.99
C GLU A 345 54.46 7.88 25.52
N VAL A 346 53.18 8.22 25.80
CA VAL A 346 52.03 7.49 25.25
C VAL A 346 51.97 7.59 23.73
N HIS A 347 52.25 8.78 23.18
CA HIS A 347 52.28 9.02 21.73
C HIS A 347 53.42 8.25 21.05
N GLU A 348 54.60 8.20 21.67
CA GLU A 348 55.74 7.41 21.19
C GLU A 348 55.45 5.91 21.24
N ALA A 349 54.88 5.41 22.35
CA ALA A 349 54.51 4.01 22.50
C ALA A 349 53.49 3.54 21.45
N LEU A 350 52.54 4.40 21.09
CA LEU A 350 51.57 4.14 20.01
C LEU A 350 52.24 4.19 18.62
N THR A 351 53.16 5.13 18.41
CA THR A 351 53.88 5.27 17.13
C THR A 351 54.80 4.07 16.88
N SER A 352 55.49 3.57 17.91
CA SER A 352 56.32 2.36 17.86
C SER A 352 55.52 1.10 17.55
N ARG A 353 54.21 1.10 17.82
CA ARG A 353 53.26 0.06 17.42
C ARG A 353 52.67 0.25 16.01
N GLY A 354 53.15 1.25 15.26
CA GLY A 354 52.71 1.54 13.89
C GLY A 354 51.47 2.43 13.79
N ALA A 355 50.97 2.99 14.89
CA ALA A 355 49.82 3.89 14.87
C ALA A 355 50.25 5.32 14.47
N LYS A 356 50.01 5.70 13.22
CA LYS A 356 50.21 7.08 12.73
C LYS A 356 49.14 8.01 13.32
N THR A 357 49.45 8.68 14.43
CA THR A 357 48.50 9.56 15.14
C THR A 357 49.19 10.84 15.62
N SER A 358 48.40 11.89 15.89
CA SER A 358 48.89 13.13 16.51
C SER A 358 48.68 13.11 18.03
N LYS A 359 49.47 13.87 18.79
CA LYS A 359 49.31 14.01 20.26
C LYS A 359 47.89 14.43 20.66
N THR A 360 47.26 15.29 19.87
CA THR A 360 45.84 15.70 20.05
C THR A 360 44.87 14.54 19.85
N SER A 361 45.15 13.65 18.89
CA SER A 361 44.31 12.46 18.65
C SER A 361 44.44 11.46 19.81
N VAL A 362 45.65 11.31 20.36
CA VAL A 362 45.90 10.50 21.56
C VAL A 362 45.15 11.07 22.77
N TRP A 363 45.22 12.39 22.98
CA TRP A 363 44.48 13.05 24.06
C TRP A 363 42.97 12.80 23.98
N ASN A 364 42.36 13.03 22.80
CA ASN A 364 40.93 12.82 22.60
C ASN A 364 40.54 11.34 22.79
N ALA A 365 41.44 10.40 22.46
CA ALA A 365 41.22 8.99 22.71
C ALA A 365 41.28 8.66 24.21
N LEU A 366 42.24 9.21 24.95
CA LEU A 366 42.35 9.03 26.41
C LEU A 366 41.12 9.59 27.15
N GLU A 367 40.66 10.80 26.78
CA GLU A 367 39.40 11.36 27.32
C GLU A 367 38.21 10.45 27.02
N ARG A 368 38.12 9.92 25.80
CA ARG A 368 37.05 8.99 25.41
C ARG A 368 37.09 7.66 26.17
N PHE A 369 38.28 7.14 26.48
CA PHE A 369 38.46 5.90 27.25
C PHE A 369 38.37 6.10 28.76
N GLY A 370 38.24 7.35 29.24
CA GLY A 370 38.19 7.68 30.66
C GLY A 370 39.53 7.50 31.38
N ILE A 371 40.66 7.63 30.67
CA ILE A 371 42.01 7.46 31.23
C ILE A 371 42.58 8.85 31.55
N ALA A 372 42.84 9.12 32.84
CA ALA A 372 43.41 10.38 33.30
C ALA A 372 44.96 10.37 33.27
N LEU A 373 45.56 11.47 32.81
CA LEU A 373 47.01 11.69 32.88
C LEU A 373 47.39 12.33 34.22
N ALA A 374 48.45 11.84 34.86
CA ALA A 374 48.83 12.24 36.22
C ALA A 374 49.39 13.67 36.32
N GLU A 375 49.92 14.28 35.26
CA GLU A 375 50.45 15.64 35.31
C GLU A 375 50.21 16.42 34.01
N ARG A 376 49.75 17.67 34.17
CA ARG A 376 49.73 18.69 33.12
C ARG A 376 51.15 19.24 32.95
N ASP A 377 51.80 18.96 31.82
CA ASP A 377 52.92 19.80 31.37
C ASP A 377 52.40 21.24 31.25
N GLY A 378 52.85 22.13 32.13
CA GLY A 378 52.36 23.49 32.35
C GLY A 378 52.48 24.47 31.16
N ARG A 379 52.78 24.01 29.94
CA ARG A 379 52.96 24.86 28.76
C ARG A 379 51.70 25.07 27.90
N GLN A 380 50.61 24.32 28.12
CA GLN A 380 49.37 24.49 27.33
C GLN A 380 48.20 25.19 28.06
N ALA A 381 48.36 25.53 29.34
CA ALA A 381 47.35 26.34 30.05
C ALA A 381 47.23 27.76 29.47
N ALA A 382 48.29 28.29 28.83
CA ALA A 382 48.29 29.62 28.21
C ALA A 382 47.44 29.71 26.93
N SER A 383 47.25 28.61 26.19
CA SER A 383 46.47 28.63 24.94
C SER A 383 44.95 28.67 25.17
N ARG A 384 44.49 28.37 26.38
CA ARG A 384 43.06 28.42 26.76
C ARG A 384 42.62 29.76 27.35
N CYS A 385 43.54 30.62 27.80
CA CYS A 385 43.19 31.99 28.21
C CYS A 385 43.00 32.94 27.01
N HIS A 386 43.69 32.73 25.88
CA HIS A 386 43.61 33.64 24.74
C HIS A 386 42.39 33.43 23.83
N LEU A 387 41.80 32.23 23.79
CA LEU A 387 40.58 31.98 23.00
C LEU A 387 39.28 32.40 23.73
N ASN A 388 39.29 32.50 25.07
CA ASN A 388 38.09 32.82 25.84
C ASN A 388 37.87 34.33 26.09
N GLN A 389 38.84 35.19 25.73
CA GLN A 389 38.68 36.65 25.76
C GLN A 389 38.17 37.25 24.45
N LYS A 390 38.33 36.57 23.30
CA LYS A 390 37.78 37.05 22.01
C LYS A 390 36.31 36.71 21.77
N GLY A 391 35.68 35.88 22.62
CA GLY A 391 34.26 35.52 22.54
C GLY A 391 33.31 36.40 23.37
N LYS A 392 33.81 37.38 24.14
CA LYS A 392 32.99 38.23 25.03
C LYS A 392 32.98 39.72 24.68
N ALA A 393 33.58 40.14 23.56
CA ALA A 393 33.66 41.55 23.14
C ALA A 393 32.96 41.82 21.78
N GLY A 394 31.85 41.14 21.51
CA GLY A 394 31.10 41.28 20.25
C GLY A 394 29.57 41.24 20.40
N ALA A 395 29.05 41.68 21.54
CA ALA A 395 27.61 41.75 21.79
C ALA A 395 27.25 42.96 22.67
N THR A 396 27.64 44.17 22.24
CA THR A 396 26.97 45.41 22.68
C THR A 396 27.28 46.54 21.69
N THR A 397 26.51 46.64 20.60
CA THR A 397 25.83 47.85 20.10
C THR A 397 25.10 47.53 18.81
#